data_AF-A0A257ZM76-F1
#
_entry.id   AF-A0A257ZM76-F1
#
_cell.length_a   1.000
_cell.length_b   1.000
_cell.length_c   1.000
_cell.angle_alpha   90.00
_cell.angle_beta   90.00
_cell.angle_gamma   90.00
#
_symmetry.space_group_name_H-M   'P 1'
#
loop_
_entity.id
_entity.type
_entity.pdbx_description
1 polymer ?
#
loop_
_entity_poly.entity_id
_entity_poly.type
_entity_poly.pdbx_seq_one_letter_code
_entity_poly.pdbx_strand_id
1 'polypeptide(L)' 'GGQIGLGRRLNDNISLGVRQGTTANSTQATIDIDLGRNIRLQGATGADGGTSVGIGAQWDY' A
#
# COMPACT_ATOMS: atom_id res chain seq x y z
N GLY A 1 -19.16 -3.30 4.31
CA GLY A 1 -18.82 -1.92 4.69
C GLY A 1 -17.69 -1.44 3.81
N GLY A 2 -17.69 -0.16 3.44
CA GLY A 2 -16.66 0.41 2.57
C GLY A 2 -15.36 0.68 3.33
N GLN A 3 -14.22 0.50 2.66
CA GLN A 3 -12.90 0.93 3.12
C GLN A 3 -12.60 2.29 2.46
N ILE A 4 -12.15 3.26 3.25
CA ILE A 4 -11.80 4.59 2.75
C ILE A 4 -10.28 4.70 2.74
N GLY A 5 -9.71 4.98 1.57
CA GLY A 5 -8.26 5.12 1.39
C GLY A 5 -7.88 6.57 1.12
N LEU A 6 -6.89 7.08 1.86
CA LEU A 6 -6.24 8.36 1.62
C LEU A 6 -4.81 8.09 1.18
N GLY A 7 -4.42 8.56 0.00
CA GLY A 7 -3.08 8.37 -0.56
C GLY A 7 -2.40 9.68 -0.90
N ARG A 8 -1.12 9.79 -0.57
CA ARG A 8 -0.25 10.88 -1.02
C ARG A 8 0.94 10.32 -1.79
N ARG A 9 1.08 10.76 -3.03
CA ARG A 9 2.26 10.49 -3.86
C ARG A 9 3.41 11.36 -3.36
N LEU A 10 4.54 10.74 -3.04
CA LEU A 10 5.75 11.46 -2.63
C LEU A 10 6.57 11.86 -3.86
N ASN A 11 6.65 10.97 -4.84
CA ASN A 11 7.32 11.19 -6.12
C ASN A 11 6.75 10.20 -7.17
N ASP A 12 7.37 10.12 -8.35
CA ASP A 12 6.86 9.29 -9.43
C ASP A 12 6.88 7.79 -9.18
N ASN A 13 7.69 7.36 -8.22
CA ASN A 13 7.93 5.95 -7.93
C ASN A 13 7.41 5.54 -6.55
N ILE A 14 7.14 6.48 -5.65
CA ILE A 14 6.85 6.22 -4.24
C ILE A 14 5.54 6.90 -3.88
N SER A 15 4.61 6.09 -3.40
CA SER A 15 3.31 6.53 -2.90
C SER A 15 3.08 5.99 -1.51
N LEU A 16 2.58 6.84 -0.62
CA LEU A 16 2.10 6.42 0.70
C LEU A 16 0.58 6.46 0.70
N GLY A 17 -0.03 5.50 1.37
CA GLY A 17 -1.45 5.41 1.58
C GLY A 17 -1.77 5.09 3.02
N VAL A 18 -2.98 5.44 3.42
CA VAL A 18 -3.59 5.02 4.67
C VAL A 18 -4.99 4.56 4.31
N ARG A 19 -5.33 3.32 4.67
CA ARG A 19 -6.63 2.72 4.42
C ARG A 19 -7.32 2.52 5.76
N GLN A 20 -8.45 3.17 5.94
CA GLN A 20 -9.30 2.98 7.11
C GLN A 20 -10.42 2.01 6.74
N GLY A 21 -10.41 0.86 7.41
CA GLY A 21 -11.44 -0.15 7.36
C GLY A 21 -12.70 0.26 8.12
N THR A 22 -13.60 -0.71 8.28
CA THR A 22 -14.95 -0.47 8.82
C THR A 22 -15.01 -0.32 10.34
N THR A 23 -13.92 -0.57 11.04
CA THR A 23 -13.78 -0.47 12.50
C THR A 23 -12.68 0.54 12.85
N ALA A 24 -12.85 1.26 13.96
CA ALA A 24 -11.92 2.33 14.38
C ALA A 24 -10.47 1.85 14.52
N ASN A 25 -10.25 0.58 14.88
CA ASN A 25 -8.92 -0.01 15.02
C ASN A 25 -8.39 -0.69 13.75
N SER A 26 -9.14 -0.64 12.65
CA SER A 26 -8.74 -1.19 11.35
C SER A 26 -8.17 -0.08 10.48
N THR A 27 -7.02 0.47 10.86
CA THR A 27 -6.30 1.45 10.04
C THR A 27 -5.02 0.82 9.53
N GLN A 28 -4.76 0.92 8.22
CA GLN A 28 -3.60 0.31 7.59
C GLN A 28 -2.82 1.35 6.79
N ALA A 29 -1.58 1.62 7.15
CA ALA A 29 -0.66 2.39 6.32
C ALA A 29 -0.10 1.50 5.21
N THR A 30 -0.02 2.01 3.99
CA THR A 30 0.54 1.33 2.82
C THR A 30 1.65 2.17 2.20
N ILE A 31 2.69 1.53 1.70
CA ILE A 31 3.78 2.13 0.94
C ILE A 31 3.90 1.34 -0.35
N ASP A 32 3.86 2.05 -1.47
CA ASP A 32 4.05 1.50 -2.81
C ASP A 32 5.31 2.10 -3.40
N ILE A 33 6.23 1.25 -3.84
CA ILE A 33 7.49 1.64 -4.50
C ILE A 33 7.56 0.94 -5.86
N ASP A 34 7.64 1.72 -6.93
CA ASP A 34 7.88 1.26 -8.29
C ASP A 34 9.38 1.32 -8.60
N LEU A 35 9.98 0.16 -8.86
CA LEU A 35 11.41 0.02 -9.11
C LEU A 35 11.76 0.20 -10.60
N GLY A 36 10.79 0.47 -11.48
CA GLY A 36 11.02 0.83 -12.89
C GLY A 36 11.42 -0.34 -13.80
N ARG A 37 11.35 -1.59 -13.32
CA ARG A 37 11.58 -2.82 -14.11
C ARG A 37 10.33 -3.68 -14.23
N ASN A 38 9.17 -3.00 -14.24
CA ASN A 38 7.88 -3.60 -13.99
C ASN A 38 7.77 -4.29 -12.61
N ILE A 39 8.70 -3.98 -11.70
CA ILE A 39 8.70 -4.51 -10.34
C ILE A 39 8.11 -3.44 -9.43
N ARG A 40 7.06 -3.81 -8.71
CA ARG A 40 6.42 -3.00 -7.69
C ARG A 40 6.55 -3.68 -6.34
N LEU A 41 7.05 -2.95 -5.37
CA LEU A 41 7.12 -3.36 -3.98
C LEU A 41 5.98 -2.69 -3.20
N GLN A 42 5.24 -3.46 -2.44
CA GLN A 42 4.15 -2.96 -1.62
C GLN A 42 4.38 -3.40 -0.17
N GLY A 43 4.38 -2.45 0.74
CA GLY A 43 4.37 -2.70 2.18
C GLY A 43 3.08 -2.19 2.79
N ALA A 44 2.54 -2.91 3.75
CA ALA A 44 1.37 -2.50 4.51
C ALA A 44 1.56 -2.82 5.99
N THR A 45 1.10 -1.93 6.86
CA THR A 45 1.13 -2.12 8.31
C THR A 45 -0.18 -1.63 8.92
N GLY A 46 -0.83 -2.49 9.70
CA GLY A 46 -2.12 -2.29 10.34
C GLY A 46 -1.98 -1.91 11.81
N ALA A 47 -2.85 -1.05 12.30
CA ALA A 47 -2.98 -0.70 13.71
C ALA A 47 -3.44 -1.89 14.58
N ASP A 48 -4.01 -2.92 13.96
CA ASP A 48 -4.32 -4.23 14.56
C ASP A 48 -3.07 -5.10 14.80
N GLY A 49 -1.88 -4.66 14.37
CA GLY A 49 -0.62 -5.40 14.47
C GLY A 49 -0.29 -6.24 13.24
N GLY A 50 -1.19 -6.31 12.25
CA GLY A 50 -0.94 -7.00 10.99
C GLY A 50 0.03 -6.25 10.09
N THR A 51 1.19 -6.84 9.79
CA THR A 51 2.09 -6.35 8.74
C THR A 51 2.00 -7.26 7.52
N SER A 52 2.00 -6.67 6.33
CA SER A 52 2.03 -7.40 5.06
C SER A 52 3.06 -6.77 4.13
N VAL A 53 3.86 -7.60 3.48
CA VAL A 53 4.80 -7.16 2.45
C VAL A 53 4.57 -8.00 1.22
N GLY A 54 4.50 -7.36 0.06
CA GLY A 54 4.24 -7.97 -1.23
C GLY A 54 5.20 -7.42 -2.27
N ILE A 55 5.62 -8.29 -3.19
CA ILE A 55 6.44 -7.91 -4.35
C ILE A 55 5.70 -8.42 -5.57
N GLY A 56 5.39 -7.53 -6.50
CA GLY A 56 4.76 -7.84 -7.78
C GLY A 56 5.71 -7.52 -8.92
N ALA A 57 5.85 -8.44 -9.87
CA ALA A 57 6.52 -8.18 -11.14
C ALA A 57 5.48 -8.33 -12.26
N GLN A 58 5.23 -7.26 -13.00
CA GLN A 58 4.24 -7.23 -14.07
C GLN A 58 4.94 -7.33 -15.43
N TRP A 59 5.23 -8.53 -15.89
CA TRP A 59 5.77 -8.71 -17.25
C TRP A 59 4.63 -8.52 -18.25
N ASP A 60 4.72 -7.47 -19.06
CA ASP A 60 3.91 -7.33 -20.28
C ASP A 60 4.54 -8.25 -21.33
N TYR A 61 3.75 -9.12 -21.98
CA TYR A 61 4.21 -10.08 -22.98
C TYR A 61 4.08 -9.51 -24.39
#